data_AF-A0A1A3SWC5-F1
#
_entry.id   AF-A0A1A3SWC5-F1
#
_cell.length_a   1.000
_cell.length_b   1.000
_cell.length_c   1.000
_cell.angle_alpha   90.00
_cell.angle_beta   90.00
_cell.angle_gamma   90.00
#
_symmetry.space_group_name_H-M   'P 1'
#
loop_
_entity.id
_entity.type
_entity.pdbx_description
1 polymer ?
#
loop_
_entity_poly.entity_id
_entity_poly.type
_entity_poly.pdbx_seq_one_letter_code
_entity_poly.pdbx_strand_id
1 'polypeptide(L)'
;MTVSRTTFAFVALATGLALGGCGGDKPQPASSQPSTPPAAGSAIDACKLVSADDIAKLLGKPVEGRAIGGSPDAPACTWENRETYESVTLEIGKPGTAANGTLAPPDPGLGDVGTPGPDGMRYLASGMVEFPAGGRANTVQVAVLALMGPDADNAAVDLARKIEPQLPQ
;
A
#
# COMPACT_ATOMS: atom_id res chain seq x y z
N MET A 1 -42.84 -14.08 22.06
CA MET A 1 -43.71 -14.75 21.07
C MET A 1 -44.91 -13.87 20.78
N THR A 2 -44.93 -13.14 19.66
CA THR A 2 -46.17 -12.87 18.89
C THR A 2 -45.75 -12.45 17.48
N VAL A 3 -46.01 -13.34 16.52
CA VAL A 3 -45.87 -13.11 15.09
C VAL A 3 -47.20 -12.49 14.64
N SER A 4 -47.16 -11.37 13.91
CA SER A 4 -48.36 -10.88 13.22
C SER A 4 -48.13 -10.90 11.71
N ARG A 5 -48.80 -11.86 11.07
CA ARG A 5 -48.99 -11.99 9.63
C ARG A 5 -50.17 -11.11 9.23
N THR A 6 -50.09 -10.38 8.13
CA THR A 6 -51.30 -9.86 7.47
C THR A 6 -51.17 -9.90 5.96
N THR A 7 -51.83 -10.92 5.43
CA THR A 7 -52.51 -11.18 4.16
C THR A 7 -52.48 -10.13 3.03
N PHE A 8 -52.20 -10.69 1.85
CA PHE A 8 -52.37 -10.22 0.48
C PHE A 8 -53.66 -9.45 0.17
N ALA A 9 -53.54 -8.41 -0.67
CA ALA A 9 -54.60 -7.97 -1.57
C ALA A 9 -54.01 -7.69 -2.96
N PHE A 10 -54.42 -8.51 -3.94
CA PHE A 10 -54.26 -8.29 -5.37
C PHE A 10 -55.25 -7.18 -5.81
N VAL A 11 -54.77 -6.13 -6.47
CA VAL A 11 -55.58 -5.34 -7.40
C VAL A 11 -54.76 -5.08 -8.65
N ALA A 12 -55.34 -5.47 -9.77
CA ALA A 12 -54.76 -5.47 -11.10
C ALA A 12 -55.15 -4.20 -11.90
N LEU A 13 -54.21 -3.80 -12.76
CA LEU A 13 -54.32 -3.03 -14.01
C LEU A 13 -55.00 -1.65 -14.05
N ALA A 14 -54.21 -0.64 -14.42
CA ALA A 14 -54.51 0.17 -15.60
C ALA A 14 -53.23 0.84 -16.17
N THR A 15 -53.08 0.66 -17.47
CA THR A 15 -52.02 1.05 -18.40
C THR A 15 -51.93 2.58 -18.60
N GLY A 16 -50.71 3.12 -18.58
CA GLY A 16 -50.38 4.43 -19.10
C GLY A 16 -49.00 4.40 -19.78
N LEU A 17 -48.99 4.38 -21.11
CA LEU A 17 -47.77 4.52 -21.92
C LEU A 17 -47.29 5.98 -21.86
N ALA A 18 -46.07 6.19 -21.36
CA ALA A 18 -45.29 7.38 -21.64
C ALA A 18 -43.99 6.96 -22.33
N LEU A 19 -43.86 7.37 -23.58
CA LEU A 19 -42.65 7.27 -24.40
C LEU A 19 -41.63 8.31 -23.92
N GLY A 20 -40.37 7.90 -23.73
CA GLY A 20 -39.23 8.81 -23.69
C GLY A 20 -38.11 8.41 -22.74
N GLY A 21 -37.04 7.81 -23.27
CA GLY A 21 -35.73 7.75 -22.63
C GLY A 21 -35.08 6.36 -22.51
N CYS A 22 -34.48 5.86 -23.60
CA CYS A 22 -33.47 4.78 -23.52
C CYS A 22 -32.12 5.41 -23.11
N GLY A 23 -31.30 4.86 -22.21
CA GLY A 23 -31.40 3.66 -21.40
C GLY A 23 -30.03 3.33 -20.76
N GLY A 24 -30.05 2.57 -19.65
CA GLY A 24 -28.96 1.63 -19.30
C GLY A 24 -28.06 1.96 -18.11
N ASP A 25 -28.61 2.06 -16.89
CA ASP A 25 -27.84 1.88 -15.65
C ASP A 25 -27.35 0.43 -15.53
N LYS A 26 -26.06 0.21 -15.79
CA LYS A 26 -25.31 -0.94 -15.29
C LYS A 26 -24.66 -0.53 -13.96
N PRO A 27 -24.61 -1.40 -12.94
CA PRO A 27 -23.73 -1.19 -11.79
C PRO A 27 -22.29 -1.09 -12.32
N GLN A 28 -21.72 0.11 -12.25
CA GLN A 28 -20.33 0.33 -12.62
C GLN A 28 -19.46 -0.44 -11.62
N PRO A 29 -18.62 -1.39 -12.07
CA PRO A 29 -17.62 -1.98 -11.19
C PRO A 29 -16.74 -0.84 -10.68
N ALA A 30 -16.38 -0.91 -9.39
CA ALA A 30 -15.44 -0.01 -8.75
C ALA A 30 -14.30 0.30 -9.71
N SER A 31 -14.20 1.56 -10.12
CA SER A 31 -13.12 2.04 -10.96
C SER A 31 -11.84 1.84 -10.17
N SER A 32 -11.14 0.73 -10.42
CA SER A 32 -9.72 0.63 -10.17
C SER A 32 -9.09 1.77 -10.95
N GLN A 33 -8.79 2.86 -10.24
CA GLN A 33 -8.08 3.98 -10.81
C GLN A 33 -6.78 3.41 -11.40
N PRO A 34 -6.50 3.60 -12.69
CA PRO A 34 -5.20 3.27 -13.22
C PRO A 34 -4.22 4.22 -12.52
N SER A 35 -3.40 3.68 -11.61
CA SER A 35 -2.20 4.35 -11.12
C SER A 35 -1.29 4.50 -12.33
N THR A 36 -1.45 5.59 -13.07
CA THR A 36 -0.52 5.94 -14.14
C THR A 36 0.80 6.21 -13.43
N PRO A 37 1.89 5.49 -13.74
CA PRO A 37 3.18 5.73 -13.09
C PRO A 37 3.55 7.21 -13.23
N PRO A 38 4.08 7.84 -12.18
CA PRO A 38 4.50 9.23 -12.27
C PRO A 38 5.55 9.39 -13.38
N ALA A 39 5.50 10.54 -14.08
CA ALA A 39 6.52 10.86 -15.07
C ALA A 39 7.90 10.91 -14.43
N ALA A 40 8.93 10.42 -15.14
CA ALA A 40 10.31 10.51 -14.70
C ALA A 40 10.65 11.96 -14.30
N GLY A 41 11.08 12.16 -13.04
CA GLY A 41 11.45 13.47 -12.49
C GLY A 41 10.35 14.20 -11.70
N SER A 42 9.14 13.64 -11.53
CA SER A 42 8.17 14.21 -10.59
C SER A 42 8.61 13.99 -9.14
N ALA A 43 8.40 14.99 -8.27
CA ALA A 43 8.65 14.86 -6.84
C ALA A 43 7.84 13.70 -6.25
N ILE A 44 8.51 12.83 -5.51
CA ILE A 44 7.88 11.68 -4.86
C ILE A 44 7.34 12.12 -3.50
N ASP A 45 6.04 11.92 -3.26
CA ASP A 45 5.45 12.04 -1.94
C ASP A 45 5.37 10.66 -1.29
N ALA A 46 6.36 10.33 -0.44
CA ALA A 46 6.44 9.04 0.22
C ALA A 46 5.20 8.72 1.06
N CYS A 47 4.54 9.73 1.65
CA CYS A 47 3.35 9.54 2.47
C CYS A 47 2.09 9.18 1.66
N LYS A 48 2.15 9.27 0.32
CA LYS A 48 1.06 8.89 -0.57
C LYS A 48 1.26 7.53 -1.24
N LEU A 49 2.44 6.93 -1.09
CA LEU A 49 2.77 5.62 -1.68
C LEU A 49 2.14 4.44 -0.92
N VAL A 50 1.67 4.66 0.31
CA VAL A 50 0.95 3.65 1.10
C VAL A 50 -0.47 4.13 1.34
N SER A 51 -1.44 3.25 1.10
CA SER A 51 -2.84 3.57 1.30
C SER A 51 -3.17 3.70 2.80
N ALA A 52 -4.14 4.56 3.13
CA ALA A 52 -4.61 4.70 4.51
C ALA A 52 -5.20 3.38 5.05
N ASP A 53 -5.83 2.58 4.19
CA ASP A 53 -6.40 1.27 4.55
C ASP A 53 -5.33 0.25 4.92
N ASP A 54 -4.21 0.22 4.17
CA ASP A 54 -3.08 -0.66 4.49
C ASP A 54 -2.44 -0.27 5.83
N ILE A 55 -2.27 1.03 6.08
CA ILE A 55 -1.79 1.53 7.38
C ILE A 55 -2.76 1.16 8.51
N ALA A 56 -4.05 1.37 8.31
CA ALA A 56 -5.06 1.05 9.32
C ALA A 56 -5.11 -0.45 9.63
N LYS A 57 -4.91 -1.30 8.61
CA LYS A 57 -4.83 -2.74 8.78
C LYS A 57 -3.61 -3.17 9.60
N LEU A 58 -2.46 -2.53 9.39
CA LEU A 58 -1.22 -2.86 10.10
C LEU A 58 -1.17 -2.29 11.53
N LEU A 59 -1.61 -1.04 11.71
CA LEU A 59 -1.50 -0.31 12.99
C LEU A 59 -2.78 -0.37 13.85
N GLY A 60 -3.81 -1.10 13.38
CA GLY A 60 -5.09 -1.28 14.06
C GLY A 60 -6.00 -0.05 14.06
N LYS A 61 -5.56 1.09 13.50
CA LYS A 61 -6.37 2.30 13.33
C LYS A 61 -5.81 3.20 12.22
N PRO A 62 -6.62 4.10 11.65
CA PRO A 62 -6.11 5.11 10.72
C PRO A 62 -5.08 6.01 11.41
N VAL A 63 -3.93 6.17 10.76
CA VAL A 63 -2.85 7.06 11.19
C VAL A 63 -2.42 7.88 9.99
N GLU A 64 -2.27 9.19 10.17
CA GLU A 64 -1.73 10.06 9.13
C GLU A 64 -0.21 9.93 9.03
N GLY A 65 0.28 9.85 7.80
CA GLY A 65 1.69 9.80 7.50
C GLY A 65 2.37 11.13 7.78
N ARG A 66 3.60 11.08 8.27
CA ARG A 66 4.45 12.25 8.49
C ARG A 66 5.77 12.06 7.78
N ALA A 67 6.12 13.05 6.97
CA ALA A 67 7.45 13.11 6.36
C ALA A 67 8.53 13.15 7.46
N ILE A 68 9.55 12.32 7.33
CA ILE A 68 10.65 12.22 8.30
C ILE A 68 12.00 12.36 7.61
N GLY A 69 12.59 13.55 7.72
CA GLY A 69 13.89 13.82 7.11
C GLY A 69 13.91 13.54 5.60
N GLY A 70 15.09 13.22 5.09
CA GLY A 70 15.31 12.96 3.65
C GLY A 70 15.59 14.23 2.83
N SER A 71 16.22 14.04 1.68
CA SER A 71 16.33 15.07 0.64
C SER A 71 15.11 14.98 -0.29
N PRO A 72 14.79 16.01 -1.09
CA PRO A 72 13.73 15.91 -2.10
C PRO A 72 13.85 14.70 -3.03
N ASP A 73 15.10 14.26 -3.30
CA ASP A 73 15.39 13.08 -4.11
C ASP A 73 15.38 11.74 -3.36
N ALA A 74 15.23 11.76 -2.03
CA ALA A 74 15.17 10.58 -1.18
C ALA A 74 14.20 10.83 0.00
N PRO A 75 12.90 11.02 -0.29
CA PRO A 75 11.90 11.32 0.71
C PRO A 75 11.61 10.09 1.59
N ALA A 76 11.17 10.34 2.82
CA ALA A 76 10.75 9.29 3.73
C ALA A 76 9.48 9.69 4.48
N CYS A 77 8.68 8.69 4.86
CA CYS A 77 7.45 8.86 5.62
C CYS A 77 7.34 7.82 6.72
N THR A 78 6.74 8.21 7.84
CA THR A 78 6.39 7.30 8.92
C THR A 78 4.92 7.45 9.32
N TRP A 79 4.30 6.33 9.63
CA TRP A 79 2.99 6.22 10.25
C TRP A 79 3.19 5.55 11.61
N GLU A 80 2.79 6.21 12.69
CA GLU A 80 3.04 5.74 14.04
C GLU A 80 1.76 5.75 14.87
N ASN A 81 1.41 4.59 15.43
CA ASN A 81 0.40 4.52 16.47
C ASN A 81 1.06 4.82 17.83
N ARG A 82 0.94 6.07 18.28
CA ARG A 82 1.53 6.53 19.55
C ARG A 82 1.00 5.87 20.82
N GLU A 83 -0.12 5.16 20.74
CA GLU A 83 -0.65 4.41 21.89
C GLU A 83 0.10 3.08 22.09
N THR A 84 0.52 2.45 20.99
CA THR A 84 1.22 1.15 21.00
C THR A 84 2.71 1.25 20.68
N TYR A 85 3.17 2.42 20.22
CA TYR A 85 4.50 2.67 19.67
C TYR A 85 4.84 1.81 18.44
N GLU A 86 3.82 1.26 17.79
CA GLU A 86 3.97 0.51 16.54
C GLU A 86 4.04 1.48 15.36
N SER A 87 4.82 1.13 14.36
CA SER A 87 5.03 2.01 13.21
C SER A 87 5.21 1.27 11.89
N VAL A 88 4.92 1.99 10.82
CA VAL A 88 5.34 1.67 9.46
C VAL A 88 6.21 2.82 8.99
N THR A 89 7.37 2.51 8.43
CA THR A 89 8.30 3.51 7.90
C THR A 89 8.68 3.15 6.47
N LEU A 90 8.61 4.12 5.57
CA LEU A 90 9.02 4.02 4.18
C LEU A 90 10.11 5.04 3.89
N GLU A 91 11.24 4.56 3.37
CA GLU A 91 12.34 5.38 2.89
C GLU A 91 12.55 5.14 1.39
N ILE A 92 12.50 6.20 0.60
CA ILE A 92 12.78 6.14 -0.83
C ILE A 92 14.25 6.42 -1.06
N GLY A 93 14.92 5.48 -1.73
CA GLY A 93 16.35 5.61 -2.04
C GLY A 93 16.64 6.72 -3.02
N LYS A 94 17.90 7.15 -3.07
CA LYS A 94 18.38 8.08 -4.11
C LYS A 94 18.31 7.44 -5.51
N PRO A 95 18.12 8.23 -6.57
CA PRO A 95 18.19 7.69 -7.94
C PRO A 95 19.52 6.98 -8.19
N GLY A 96 19.48 5.85 -8.88
CA GLY A 96 20.66 5.08 -9.27
C GLY A 96 21.23 4.14 -8.21
N THR A 97 20.67 4.10 -6.99
CA THR A 97 21.14 3.16 -5.96
C THR A 97 20.73 1.70 -6.20
N ALA A 98 19.77 1.47 -7.09
CA ALA A 98 19.44 0.13 -7.60
C ALA A 98 19.44 0.13 -9.14
N ALA A 99 20.63 0.25 -9.72
CA ALA A 99 20.80 0.26 -11.17
C ALA A 99 20.21 -1.01 -11.81
N ASN A 100 19.49 -0.84 -12.92
CA ASN A 100 18.81 -1.93 -13.64
C ASN A 100 17.88 -2.77 -12.73
N GLY A 101 17.24 -2.14 -11.74
CA GLY A 101 16.33 -2.82 -10.81
C GLY A 101 17.04 -3.83 -9.90
N THR A 102 18.35 -3.69 -9.69
CA THR A 102 19.13 -4.63 -8.87
C THR A 102 19.76 -3.88 -7.70
N LEU A 103 19.56 -4.38 -6.48
CA LEU A 103 20.22 -3.85 -5.29
C LEU A 103 21.73 -4.11 -5.33
N ALA A 104 22.54 -3.10 -5.00
CA ALA A 104 23.98 -3.27 -4.86
C ALA A 104 24.31 -4.32 -3.79
N PRO A 105 25.33 -5.18 -3.95
CA PRO A 105 25.69 -6.20 -2.95
C PRO A 105 25.84 -5.59 -1.55
N PRO A 106 25.44 -6.29 -0.48
CA PRO A 106 25.64 -5.81 0.88
C PRO A 106 27.13 -5.61 1.18
N ASP A 107 27.44 -4.62 2.02
CA ASP A 107 28.82 -4.32 2.39
C ASP A 107 29.47 -5.53 3.09
N PRO A 108 30.64 -6.00 2.60
CA PRO A 108 31.30 -7.15 3.18
C PRO A 108 31.72 -6.85 4.63
N GLY A 109 31.23 -7.65 5.58
CA GLY A 109 31.58 -7.56 7.00
C GLY A 109 30.43 -7.18 7.94
N LEU A 110 29.25 -6.82 7.41
CA LEU A 110 28.05 -6.53 8.21
C LEU A 110 27.12 -7.76 8.33
N GLY A 111 27.58 -8.84 8.99
CA GLY A 111 26.75 -9.96 9.48
C GLY A 111 25.63 -10.47 8.55
N ASP A 112 24.52 -10.94 9.13
CA ASP A 112 23.32 -11.45 8.42
C ASP A 112 22.47 -10.36 7.73
N VAL A 113 22.99 -9.13 7.62
CA VAL A 113 22.30 -8.05 6.91
C VAL A 113 22.25 -8.40 5.43
N GLY A 114 21.05 -8.37 4.86
CA GLY A 114 20.85 -8.61 3.45
C GLY A 114 20.62 -10.08 3.08
N THR A 115 20.02 -10.85 3.99
CA THR A 115 19.48 -12.18 3.67
C THR A 115 18.56 -12.06 2.43
N PRO A 116 18.76 -12.87 1.38
CA PRO A 116 17.94 -12.78 0.17
C PRO A 116 16.44 -12.96 0.44
N GLY A 117 15.64 -12.06 -0.11
CA GLY A 117 14.17 -12.12 -0.12
C GLY A 117 13.62 -12.43 -1.52
N PRO A 118 12.29 -12.45 -1.68
CA PRO A 118 11.66 -12.61 -2.99
C PRO A 118 11.92 -11.39 -3.88
N ASP A 119 11.70 -11.53 -5.19
CA ASP A 119 11.59 -10.39 -6.13
C ASP A 119 12.82 -9.45 -6.15
N GLY A 120 14.01 -9.97 -5.86
CA GLY A 120 15.24 -9.18 -5.80
C GLY A 120 15.38 -8.32 -4.54
N MET A 121 14.47 -8.48 -3.58
CA MET A 121 14.50 -7.85 -2.27
C MET A 121 15.52 -8.54 -1.35
N ARG A 122 15.83 -7.89 -0.22
CA ARG A 122 16.59 -8.50 0.87
C ARG A 122 16.04 -8.07 2.23
N TYR A 123 16.10 -8.97 3.18
CA TYR A 123 15.75 -8.67 4.57
C TYR A 123 16.93 -7.98 5.27
N LEU A 124 16.64 -6.86 5.92
CA LEU A 124 17.63 -6.13 6.73
C LEU A 124 17.51 -6.46 8.22
N ALA A 125 16.28 -6.71 8.66
CA ALA A 125 15.90 -7.14 10.00
C ALA A 125 14.48 -7.71 9.93
N SER A 126 13.97 -8.28 11.04
CA SER A 126 12.57 -8.75 11.08
C SER A 126 11.61 -7.58 10.81
N GLY A 127 10.70 -7.77 9.87
CA GLY A 127 9.76 -6.73 9.44
C GLY A 127 10.40 -5.62 8.61
N MET A 128 11.65 -5.75 8.17
CA MET A 128 12.35 -4.73 7.40
C MET A 128 12.91 -5.31 6.12
N VAL A 129 12.49 -4.76 4.98
CA VAL A 129 12.94 -5.19 3.66
C VAL A 129 13.50 -4.02 2.87
N GLU A 130 14.64 -4.25 2.23
CA GLU A 130 15.16 -3.39 1.17
C GLU A 130 14.72 -3.97 -0.19
N PHE A 131 14.19 -3.13 -1.07
CA PHE A 131 13.63 -3.53 -2.35
C PHE A 131 14.02 -2.58 -3.49
N PRO A 132 14.36 -3.11 -4.68
CA PRO A 132 14.67 -2.29 -5.84
C PRO A 132 13.37 -1.83 -6.52
N ALA A 133 13.22 -0.52 -6.73
CA ALA A 133 12.11 0.02 -7.52
C ALA A 133 12.43 1.43 -8.03
N GLY A 134 12.05 1.75 -9.27
CA GLY A 134 12.28 3.08 -9.86
C GLY A 134 13.77 3.49 -9.94
N GLY A 135 14.66 2.51 -10.14
CA GLY A 135 16.11 2.70 -10.12
C GLY A 135 16.70 3.03 -8.73
N ARG A 136 15.94 2.80 -7.66
CA ARG A 136 16.28 3.14 -6.26
C ARG A 136 16.26 1.90 -5.39
N ALA A 137 17.17 1.83 -4.44
CA ALA A 137 17.13 0.92 -3.30
C ALA A 137 16.27 1.57 -2.21
N ASN A 138 15.06 1.05 -2.02
CA ASN A 138 14.08 1.59 -1.08
C ASN A 138 14.00 0.68 0.14
N THR A 139 13.52 1.21 1.26
CA THR A 139 13.35 0.41 2.47
C THR A 139 11.95 0.62 3.03
N VAL A 140 11.33 -0.48 3.45
CA VAL A 140 10.11 -0.43 4.24
C VAL A 140 10.30 -1.25 5.51
N GLN A 141 9.84 -0.69 6.62
CA GLN A 141 9.85 -1.32 7.92
C GLN A 141 8.43 -1.36 8.49
N VAL A 142 8.00 -2.54 8.93
CA VAL A 142 6.77 -2.80 9.66
C VAL A 142 7.15 -3.24 11.06
N ALA A 143 7.05 -2.32 12.02
CA ALA A 143 7.34 -2.54 13.43
C ALA A 143 6.03 -2.63 14.22
N VAL A 144 5.36 -3.77 14.11
CA VAL A 144 4.07 -4.07 14.77
C VAL A 144 4.29 -5.23 15.73
N LEU A 145 3.94 -5.05 17.01
CA LEU A 145 4.25 -6.01 18.08
C LEU A 145 3.55 -7.36 17.90
N ALA A 146 2.36 -7.34 17.30
CA ALA A 146 1.60 -8.54 16.99
C ALA A 146 2.17 -9.34 15.80
N LEU A 147 3.08 -8.77 15.01
CA LEU A 147 3.76 -9.42 13.90
C LEU A 147 5.18 -9.79 14.33
N MET A 148 5.56 -11.06 14.24
CA MET A 148 6.89 -11.51 14.60
C MET A 148 7.46 -12.46 13.54
N GLY A 149 8.79 -12.41 13.36
CA GLY A 149 9.49 -13.30 12.45
C GLY A 149 8.88 -13.27 11.04
N PRO A 150 8.53 -14.44 10.45
CA PRO A 150 8.03 -14.51 9.08
C PRO A 150 6.79 -13.64 8.79
N ASP A 151 5.91 -13.43 9.77
CA ASP A 151 4.69 -12.62 9.54
C ASP A 151 5.01 -11.14 9.38
N ALA A 152 6.00 -10.64 10.12
CA ALA A 152 6.49 -9.27 9.96
C ALA A 152 7.19 -9.12 8.60
N ASP A 153 8.02 -10.09 8.22
CA ASP A 153 8.73 -10.10 6.93
C ASP A 153 7.75 -10.13 5.75
N ASN A 154 6.72 -10.98 5.82
CA ASN A 154 5.65 -11.06 4.82
C ASN A 154 4.89 -9.73 4.69
N ALA A 155 4.57 -9.08 5.82
CA ALA A 155 3.90 -7.77 5.80
C ALA A 155 4.78 -6.69 5.13
N ALA A 156 6.09 -6.70 5.39
CA ALA A 156 7.02 -5.78 4.75
C ALA A 156 7.15 -6.03 3.24
N VAL A 157 7.27 -7.30 2.83
CA VAL A 157 7.30 -7.70 1.41
C VAL A 157 6.01 -7.32 0.68
N ASP A 158 4.85 -7.59 1.28
CA ASP A 158 3.56 -7.24 0.69
C ASP A 158 3.40 -5.73 0.51
N LEU A 159 3.92 -4.95 1.45
CA LEU A 159 3.92 -3.50 1.35
C LEU A 159 4.88 -3.00 0.25
N ALA A 160 6.09 -3.57 0.17
CA ALA A 160 7.05 -3.26 -0.89
C ALA A 160 6.46 -3.51 -2.28
N ARG A 161 5.77 -4.65 -2.49
CA ARG A 161 5.08 -4.97 -3.76
C ARG A 161 4.00 -3.97 -4.15
N LYS A 162 3.30 -3.39 -3.17
CA LYS A 162 2.29 -2.35 -3.42
C LYS A 162 2.93 -1.01 -3.77
N ILE A 163 4.09 -0.70 -3.20
CA ILE A 163 4.82 0.55 -3.42
C ILE A 163 5.53 0.55 -4.77
N GLU A 164 6.18 -0.55 -5.13
CA GLU A 164 7.00 -0.69 -6.36
C GLU A 164 6.35 -0.08 -7.62
N PRO A 165 5.11 -0.44 -8.01
CA PRO A 165 4.50 0.07 -9.25
C PRO A 165 4.15 1.56 -9.20
N GLN A 166 4.20 2.20 -8.03
CA GLN A 166 3.89 3.61 -7.85
C GLN A 166 5.12 4.51 -8.01
N LEU A 167 6.33 3.94 -8.04
CA LEU A 167 7.55 4.72 -8.17
C LEU A 167 7.85 5.06 -9.64
N PRO A 168 8.31 6.30 -9.92
CA PRO A 168 8.75 6.68 -11.27
C PRO A 168 9.89 5.78 -11.74
N GLN A 169 9.84 5.36 -13.01
CA GLN A 169 10.86 4.52 -13.65
C GLN A 169 12.01 5.35 -14.22
#